data_AF-A0AAF3FCL4-F1
#
_entry.id   AF-A0AAF3FCL4-F1
#
_cell.length_a   1.000
_cell.length_b   1.000
_cell.length_c   1.000
_cell.angle_alpha   90.00
_cell.angle_beta   90.00
_cell.angle_gamma   90.00
#
_symmetry.space_group_name_H-M   'P 1'
#
loop_
_entity.id
_entity.type
_entity.pdbx_description
1 polymer ?
#
loop_
_entity_poly.entity_id
_entity_poly.type
_entity_poly.pdbx_seq_one_letter_code
_entity_poly.pdbx_strand_id
1 'polypeptide(L)'
;MRTLATVYQGDKDLRKHMSKGNCWEMQKHELLYMKQFIDSYKGKPKFGINWSNTLTHDDANLLFHADEDFLTFFQENQKKLENSFIILVGDHGMRFGSVSQTTLGKREIKNPLLQITVP
;
A
#
# COMPACT_ATOMS: atom_id res chain seq x y z
N MET A 1 -19.66 4.25 -18.65
CA MET A 1 -19.05 4.59 -17.35
C MET A 1 -20.08 4.44 -16.26
N ARG A 2 -20.05 3.36 -15.48
CA ARG A 2 -20.76 3.32 -14.19
C ARG A 2 -19.81 3.94 -13.16
N THR A 3 -20.18 5.11 -12.64
CA THR A 3 -19.52 5.70 -11.47
C THR A 3 -19.66 4.72 -10.31
N LEU A 4 -18.53 4.28 -9.74
CA LEU A 4 -18.43 3.34 -8.62
C LEU A 4 -19.08 3.82 -7.30
N ALA A 5 -19.78 4.96 -7.32
CA ALA A 5 -20.59 5.46 -6.21
C ALA A 5 -21.68 4.47 -5.77
N THR A 6 -22.05 3.49 -6.61
CA THR A 6 -23.04 2.46 -6.28
C THR A 6 -22.50 1.25 -5.51
N VAL A 7 -21.17 1.13 -5.28
CA VAL A 7 -20.62 0.01 -4.48
C VAL A 7 -20.41 0.39 -3.01
N TYR A 8 -20.29 1.67 -2.67
CA TYR A 8 -19.88 2.11 -1.32
C TYR A 8 -20.89 3.06 -0.67
N GLN A 9 -22.17 2.80 -0.88
CA GLN A 9 -23.25 3.56 -0.28
C GLN A 9 -23.66 2.89 1.03
N GLY A 10 -22.94 3.13 2.13
CA GLY A 10 -23.44 2.71 3.44
C GLY A 10 -22.50 2.74 4.64
N ASP A 11 -21.17 2.75 4.47
CA ASP A 11 -20.31 2.50 5.62
C ASP A 11 -19.74 3.78 6.26
N LYS A 12 -20.11 4.04 7.51
CA LYS A 12 -19.57 5.15 8.30
C LYS A 12 -18.07 4.96 8.58
N ASP A 13 -17.57 3.74 8.50
CA ASP A 13 -16.16 3.43 8.73
C ASP A 13 -15.26 3.82 7.55
N LEU A 14 -15.79 3.88 6.31
CA LEU A 14 -15.02 4.36 5.15
C LEU A 14 -14.50 5.79 5.32
N ARG A 15 -15.24 6.67 6.02
CA ARG A 15 -14.78 8.04 6.29
C ARG A 15 -13.53 8.09 7.18
N LYS A 16 -13.26 7.04 7.97
CA LYS A 16 -12.05 6.96 8.79
C LYS A 16 -10.82 6.65 7.95
N HIS A 17 -11.01 5.97 6.81
CA HIS A 17 -9.94 5.51 5.92
C HIS A 17 -9.74 6.41 4.69
N MET A 18 -10.67 7.34 4.44
CA MET A 18 -10.54 8.38 3.42
C MET A 18 -9.97 9.66 4.04
N SER A 19 -8.97 10.26 3.39
CA SER A 19 -8.52 11.61 3.77
C SER A 19 -9.62 12.64 3.51
N LYS A 20 -9.66 13.70 4.32
CA LYS A 20 -10.73 14.70 4.31
C LYS A 20 -10.85 15.34 2.91
N GLY A 21 -11.96 15.08 2.22
CA GLY A 21 -12.23 15.58 0.87
C GLY A 21 -11.96 14.58 -0.26
N ASN A 22 -11.42 13.40 0.05
CA ASN A 22 -11.23 12.33 -0.91
C ASN A 22 -12.36 11.29 -0.84
N CYS A 23 -12.76 10.79 -2.01
CA CYS A 23 -13.75 9.73 -2.15
C CYS A 23 -13.12 8.34 -2.33
N TRP A 24 -11.80 8.25 -2.14
CA TRP A 24 -10.98 7.07 -2.39
C TRP A 24 -10.01 6.89 -1.22
N GLU A 25 -9.74 5.63 -0.88
CA GLU A 25 -8.70 5.27 0.07
C GLU A 25 -7.32 5.53 -0.55
N MET A 26 -6.37 6.01 0.26
CA MET A 26 -5.09 6.53 -0.23
C MET A 26 -4.25 5.44 -0.90
N GLN A 27 -4.17 4.25 -0.31
CA GLN A 27 -3.40 3.14 -0.85
C GLN A 27 -3.93 2.68 -2.22
N LYS A 28 -5.26 2.73 -2.43
CA LYS A 28 -5.88 2.39 -3.72
C LYS A 28 -5.48 3.39 -4.81
N HIS A 29 -5.36 4.67 -4.45
CA HIS A 29 -4.90 5.71 -5.37
C HIS A 29 -3.41 5.54 -5.73
N GLU A 30 -2.56 5.27 -4.73
CA GLU A 30 -1.12 4.99 -4.91
C GLU A 30 -0.89 3.79 -5.84
N LEU A 31 -1.56 2.66 -5.57
CA LEU A 31 -1.45 1.44 -6.37
C LEU A 31 -2.00 1.62 -7.79
N LEU A 32 -3.08 2.38 -7.97
CA LEU A 32 -3.60 2.72 -9.30
C LEU A 32 -2.57 3.53 -10.11
N TYR A 33 -1.93 4.51 -9.49
CA TYR A 33 -0.89 5.30 -10.16
C TYR A 33 0.33 4.45 -10.52
N MET A 34 0.79 3.58 -9.61
CA MET A 34 1.86 2.62 -9.91
C MET A 34 1.50 1.71 -11.09
N LYS A 35 0.27 1.22 -11.16
CA LYS A 35 -0.22 0.40 -12.29
C LYS A 35 -0.14 1.16 -13.61
N GLN A 36 -0.57 2.42 -13.63
CA GLN A 36 -0.45 3.29 -14.81
C GLN A 36 1.01 3.51 -15.21
N PHE A 37 1.92 3.70 -14.25
CA PHE A 37 3.35 3.81 -14.52
C PHE A 37 3.93 2.53 -15.12
N ILE A 38 3.58 1.35 -14.59
CA ILE A 38 3.99 0.05 -15.14
C ILE A 38 3.54 -0.08 -16.61
N ASP A 39 2.31 0.34 -16.93
CA ASP A 39 1.72 0.25 -18.26
C ASP A 39 2.23 1.30 -19.26
N SER A 40 2.84 2.37 -18.75
CA SER A 40 3.43 3.43 -19.57
C SER A 40 4.80 3.01 -20.16
N TYR A 41 5.37 3.84 -21.05
CA TYR A 41 6.72 3.67 -21.61
C TYR A 41 7.05 2.23 -22.05
N LYS A 42 6.21 1.64 -22.92
CA LYS A 42 6.39 0.27 -23.42
C LYS A 42 7.79 0.06 -24.03
N GLY A 43 8.43 -1.06 -23.67
CA GLY A 43 9.76 -1.42 -24.17
C GLY A 43 10.93 -0.59 -23.60
N LYS A 44 10.68 0.28 -22.61
CA LYS A 44 11.72 1.03 -21.90
C LYS A 44 11.91 0.49 -20.49
N PRO A 45 13.16 0.37 -19.99
CA PRO A 45 13.43 0.12 -18.59
C PRO A 45 12.78 1.20 -17.71
N LYS A 46 12.29 0.81 -16.55
CA LYS A 46 11.61 1.70 -15.61
C LYS A 46 12.29 1.61 -14.25
N PHE A 47 12.33 2.73 -13.55
CA PHE A 47 12.69 2.82 -12.15
C PHE A 47 11.64 3.69 -11.45
N GLY A 48 11.08 3.19 -10.35
CA GLY A 48 10.04 3.89 -9.61
C GLY A 48 10.15 3.59 -8.13
N ILE A 49 9.81 4.59 -7.31
CA ILE A 49 9.72 4.48 -5.86
C ILE A 49 8.32 4.97 -5.47
N ASN A 50 7.59 4.16 -4.71
CA ASN A 50 6.34 4.56 -4.07
C ASN A 50 6.55 4.57 -2.56
N TRP A 51 6.17 5.67 -1.91
CA TRP A 51 6.32 5.84 -0.46
C TRP A 51 4.97 6.15 0.17
N SER A 52 4.34 5.15 0.78
CA SER A 52 3.07 5.34 1.48
C SER A 52 3.31 5.99 2.84
N ASN A 53 2.74 7.18 3.05
CA ASN A 53 2.97 7.97 4.27
C ASN A 53 1.82 7.89 5.28
N THR A 54 0.63 7.48 4.82
CA THR A 54 -0.60 7.53 5.60
C THR A 54 -1.00 6.12 6.05
N LEU A 55 -0.78 5.12 5.20
CA LEU A 55 -1.06 3.75 5.54
C LEU A 55 -0.20 3.34 6.75
N THR A 56 -0.84 2.81 7.80
CA THR A 56 -0.22 2.38 9.07
C THR A 56 0.40 3.45 9.96
N HIS A 57 0.36 4.74 9.60
CA HIS A 57 1.09 5.76 10.35
C HIS A 57 0.62 5.88 11.81
N ASP A 58 -0.70 5.92 12.01
CA ASP A 58 -1.32 6.09 13.34
C ASP A 58 -2.05 4.84 13.86
N ASP A 59 -2.31 3.87 12.97
CA ASP A 59 -3.01 2.63 13.30
C ASP A 59 -2.46 1.45 12.49
N ALA A 60 -1.78 0.54 13.18
CA ALA A 60 -1.23 -0.68 12.59
C ALA A 60 -2.30 -1.60 11.98
N ASN A 61 -3.56 -1.53 12.42
CA ASN A 61 -4.63 -2.36 11.87
C ASN A 61 -4.96 -2.01 10.41
N LEU A 62 -4.65 -0.79 9.96
CA LEU A 62 -4.82 -0.38 8.57
C LEU A 62 -3.98 -1.21 7.60
N LEU A 63 -2.90 -1.83 8.09
CA LEU A 63 -2.10 -2.75 7.28
C LEU A 63 -2.93 -3.93 6.80
N PHE A 64 -3.68 -4.57 7.71
CA PHE A 64 -4.53 -5.71 7.38
C PHE A 64 -5.69 -5.33 6.45
N HIS A 65 -6.21 -4.11 6.60
CA HIS A 65 -7.24 -3.57 5.72
C HIS A 65 -6.74 -3.41 4.28
N ALA A 66 -5.48 -3.03 4.09
CA ALA A 66 -4.88 -2.85 2.77
C ALA A 66 -4.32 -4.14 2.14
N ASP A 67 -4.26 -5.26 2.89
CA ASP A 67 -3.59 -6.49 2.44
C ASP A 67 -4.14 -7.01 1.10
N GLU A 68 -5.47 -7.04 0.96
CA GLU A 68 -6.14 -7.47 -0.27
C GLU A 68 -5.86 -6.53 -1.46
N ASP A 69 -5.71 -5.22 -1.21
CA ASP A 69 -5.38 -4.23 -2.25
C ASP A 69 -3.99 -4.50 -2.84
N PHE A 70 -2.99 -4.74 -1.97
CA PHE A 70 -1.61 -5.05 -2.40
C PHE A 70 -1.53 -6.41 -3.08
N LEU A 71 -2.18 -7.45 -2.53
CA LEU A 71 -2.24 -8.78 -3.13
C LEU A 71 -2.80 -8.70 -4.56
N THR A 72 -3.94 -8.03 -4.72
CA THR A 72 -4.58 -7.83 -6.02
C THR A 72 -3.65 -7.09 -6.98
N PHE A 73 -3.01 -6.01 -6.54
CA PHE A 73 -2.06 -5.25 -7.36
C PHE A 73 -0.93 -6.13 -7.90
N PHE A 74 -0.29 -6.94 -7.05
CA PHE A 74 0.82 -7.79 -7.48
C PHE A 74 0.37 -8.93 -8.39
N GLN A 75 -0.76 -9.57 -8.10
CA GLN A 75 -1.31 -10.64 -8.95
C GLN A 75 -1.66 -10.12 -10.35
N GLU A 76 -2.34 -8.97 -10.45
CA GLU A 76 -2.73 -8.38 -11.74
C GLU A 76 -1.52 -7.94 -12.58
N ASN A 77 -0.41 -7.57 -11.94
CA ASN A 77 0.79 -7.08 -12.61
C ASN A 77 1.92 -8.10 -12.66
N GLN A 78 1.71 -9.34 -12.20
CA GLN A 78 2.74 -10.38 -12.08
C GLN A 78 3.54 -10.56 -13.37
N LYS A 79 2.86 -10.76 -14.52
CA LYS A 79 3.53 -10.92 -15.83
C LYS A 79 4.30 -9.68 -16.28
N LYS A 80 3.85 -8.48 -15.90
CA LYS A 80 4.53 -7.22 -16.28
C LYS A 80 5.79 -6.98 -15.44
N LEU A 81 5.84 -7.56 -14.25
CA LEU A 81 6.91 -7.42 -13.29
C LEU A 81 7.85 -8.64 -13.25
N GLU A 82 7.60 -9.68 -14.06
CA GLU A 82 8.35 -10.95 -14.01
C GLU A 82 9.85 -10.78 -14.25
N ASN A 83 10.27 -9.78 -15.04
CA ASN A 83 11.67 -9.45 -15.29
C ASN A 83 12.11 -8.17 -14.54
N SER A 84 11.60 -7.96 -13.33
CA SER A 84 11.88 -6.78 -12.50
C SER A 84 12.37 -7.16 -11.12
N PHE A 85 13.28 -6.35 -10.57
CA PHE A 85 13.50 -6.35 -9.13
C PHE A 85 12.32 -5.64 -8.46
N ILE A 86 11.68 -6.31 -7.50
CA ILE A 86 10.67 -5.69 -6.63
C ILE A 86 11.26 -5.65 -5.23
N ILE A 87 11.30 -4.46 -4.64
CA ILE A 87 11.80 -4.24 -3.27
C ILE A 87 10.65 -3.63 -2.47
N LEU A 88 10.14 -4.37 -1.48
CA LEU A 88 9.17 -3.88 -0.51
C LEU A 88 9.87 -3.64 0.81
N VAL A 89 9.78 -2.41 1.31
CA VAL A 89 10.45 -1.99 2.54
C VAL A 89 9.48 -1.33 3.50
N GLY A 90 9.66 -1.60 4.79
CA GLY A 90 9.20 -0.72 5.86
C GLY A 90 10.30 0.28 6.21
N ASP A 91 9.94 1.45 6.71
CA ASP A 91 10.91 2.41 7.25
C ASP A 91 11.17 2.18 8.74
N HIS A 92 10.12 1.88 9.49
CA HIS A 92 10.14 1.46 10.89
C HIS A 92 8.80 0.81 11.31
N GLY A 93 8.79 0.05 12.40
CA GLY A 93 7.55 -0.30 13.11
C GLY A 93 6.88 0.89 13.82
N MET A 94 5.68 0.69 14.37
CA MET A 94 4.91 1.77 14.98
C MET A 94 5.61 2.36 16.22
N ARG A 95 5.89 3.66 16.19
CA ARG A 95 6.69 4.36 17.22
C ARG A 95 5.88 4.82 18.44
N PHE A 96 4.56 4.85 18.33
CA PHE A 96 3.66 5.37 19.35
C PHE A 96 2.51 4.39 19.63
N GLY A 97 1.68 4.68 20.64
CA GLY A 97 0.53 3.85 21.00
C GLY A 97 0.90 2.56 21.75
N SER A 98 -0.11 1.77 22.11
CA SER A 98 0.05 0.56 22.94
C SER A 98 0.94 -0.51 22.29
N VAL A 99 0.89 -0.65 20.96
CA VAL A 99 1.71 -1.60 20.20
C VAL A 99 3.20 -1.33 20.43
N SER A 100 3.63 -0.06 20.41
CA SER A 100 5.04 0.33 20.65
C SER A 100 5.58 -0.08 22.02
N GLN A 101 4.69 -0.35 22.99
CA GLN A 101 5.07 -0.75 24.35
C GLN A 101 5.25 -2.26 24.49
N THR A 102 4.74 -3.04 23.54
CA THR A 102 4.90 -4.50 23.51
C THR A 102 6.33 -4.90 23.18
N THR A 103 6.73 -6.11 23.57
CA THR A 103 8.04 -6.67 23.20
C THR A 103 8.20 -6.75 21.68
N LEU A 104 7.14 -7.08 20.95
CA LEU A 104 7.15 -7.17 19.49
C LEU A 104 7.31 -5.78 18.85
N GLY A 105 6.48 -4.80 19.22
CA GLY A 105 6.56 -3.44 18.65
C GLY A 105 7.93 -2.79 18.88
N LYS A 106 8.56 -2.99 20.05
CA LYS A 106 9.93 -2.52 20.30
C LYS A 106 10.97 -3.12 19.36
N ARG A 107 10.77 -4.36 18.90
CA ARG A 107 11.62 -5.00 17.89
C ARG A 107 11.32 -4.45 16.51
N GLU A 108 10.05 -4.32 16.14
CA GLU A 108 9.64 -3.82 14.82
C GLU A 108 10.10 -2.38 14.56
N ILE A 109 10.14 -1.50 15.57
CA ILE A 109 10.72 -0.14 15.44
C ILE A 109 12.18 -0.19 14.95
N LYS A 110 12.93 -1.24 15.26
CA LYS A 110 14.35 -1.41 14.94
C LYS A 110 14.61 -2.47 13.87
N ASN A 111 13.57 -3.08 13.33
CA ASN A 111 13.66 -4.19 12.38
C ASN A 111 12.61 -4.00 11.29
N PRO A 112 12.78 -2.98 10.43
CA PRO A 112 11.87 -2.76 9.31
C PRO A 112 11.83 -3.98 8.37
N LEU A 113 10.69 -4.18 7.73
CA LEU A 113 10.53 -5.20 6.68
C LEU A 113 11.49 -4.89 5.53
N LEU A 114 12.13 -5.94 5.01
CA LEU A 114 12.79 -5.94 3.71
C LEU A 114 12.44 -7.23 2.99
N GLN A 115 11.74 -7.11 1.87
CA GLN A 115 11.45 -8.21 0.97
C GLN A 115 11.92 -7.85 -0.44
N ILE A 116 12.63 -8.78 -1.07
CA ILE A 116 13.15 -8.59 -2.43
C ILE A 116 12.74 -9.78 -3.28
N THR A 117 12.17 -9.50 -4.44
CA THR A 117 12.00 -10.44 -5.54
C THR A 117 13.00 -10.08 -6.64
N VAL A 118 13.67 -11.08 -7.18
CA VAL A 118 14.60 -10.96 -8.31
C VAL A 118 13.94 -11.49 -9.59
N PRO A 119 14.36 -11.02 -10.78
CA PRO A 119 13.95 -11.60 -12.07
C PRO A 119 14.21 -13.11 -12.20
#